data_AF-A0A519QVE0-F1
#
_entry.id   AF-A0A519QVE0-F1
#
_cell.length_a   1.000
_cell.length_b   1.000
_cell.length_c   1.000
_cell.angle_alpha   90.00
_cell.angle_beta   90.00
_cell.angle_gamma   90.00
#
_symmetry.space_group_name_H-M   'P 1'
#
loop_
_entity.id
_entity.type
_entity.pdbx_description
1 polymer ?
#
loop_
_entity_poly.entity_id
_entity_poly.type
_entity_poly.pdbx_seq_one_letter_code
_entity_poly.pdbx_strand_id
1 'polypeptide(L)'
;MNIKAIVIALLFTFGANAQFVKKHGQLKVQGTQLVNKDGEAISLRGVSFGWHNWWPQFYNKQTVKWLHTDWNANVLRAAMGVDADENCYLTNPKESKAKLEAVVNAAIKEDIYVIIDWHSHNIHLEQAKAFFAEISKKYGKYPNIIYEIFNEPERQSWEEVKAYSEAVIAVIRKNDPDNIILVGSPSWDQDVHLPAQDPIKGYGNLMYTMHFYAATHEKWLRDRVDQAIADGLPIFISESAGTEATGDGKFDLKAWLEYIDWMESKKLSWITWSVSSKD
;
A
#
# COMPACT_ATOMS: atom_id res chain seq x y z
N MET A 1 -15.22 -31.25 47.59
CA MET A 1 -15.21 -30.03 46.77
C MET A 1 -13.99 -30.11 45.86
N ASN A 2 -14.13 -30.73 44.68
CA ASN A 2 -13.02 -30.97 43.75
C ASN A 2 -13.30 -30.22 42.45
N ILE A 3 -12.60 -29.12 42.23
CA ILE A 3 -12.64 -28.36 40.98
C ILE A 3 -11.68 -29.06 40.02
N LYS A 4 -12.23 -29.71 38.99
CA LYS A 4 -11.46 -30.22 37.85
C LYS A 4 -11.06 -29.02 36.99
N ALA A 5 -9.77 -28.74 36.90
CA ALA A 5 -9.23 -27.81 35.93
C ALA A 5 -9.39 -28.39 34.52
N ILE A 6 -10.14 -27.69 33.67
CA ILE A 6 -10.21 -27.97 32.24
C ILE A 6 -9.03 -27.24 31.62
N VAL A 7 -8.02 -27.99 31.19
CA VAL A 7 -6.94 -27.48 30.33
C VAL A 7 -7.48 -27.51 28.90
N ILE A 8 -7.81 -26.34 28.36
CA ILE A 8 -8.06 -26.18 26.93
C ILE A 8 -6.70 -26.12 26.25
N ALA A 9 -6.29 -27.23 25.63
CA ALA A 9 -5.16 -27.24 24.72
C ALA A 9 -5.58 -26.51 23.43
N LEU A 10 -5.11 -25.27 23.27
CA LEU A 10 -5.12 -24.57 21.98
C LEU A 10 -4.15 -25.31 21.05
N LEU A 11 -4.72 -26.19 20.22
CA LEU A 11 -4.03 -26.73 19.05
C LEU A 11 -3.71 -25.56 18.12
N PHE A 12 -2.47 -25.07 18.16
CA PHE A 12 -1.91 -24.28 17.08
C PHE A 12 -1.82 -25.17 15.85
N THR A 13 -2.85 -25.15 15.02
CA THR A 13 -2.74 -25.62 13.65
C THR A 13 -1.78 -24.68 12.94
N PHE A 14 -0.51 -25.09 12.82
CA PHE A 14 0.39 -24.62 11.76
C PHE A 14 -0.18 -25.10 10.42
N GLY A 15 -1.29 -24.49 10.00
CA GLY A 15 -1.90 -24.67 8.70
C GLY A 15 -1.28 -23.68 7.73
N ALA A 16 -0.77 -24.18 6.61
CA ALA A 16 -0.14 -23.43 5.54
C ALA A 16 -0.89 -22.12 5.19
N ASN A 17 -0.38 -20.97 5.65
CA ASN A 17 -0.86 -19.64 5.30
C ASN A 17 -0.52 -19.21 3.86
N ALA A 18 0.10 -20.09 3.06
CA ALA A 18 0.61 -19.83 1.71
C ALA A 18 -0.48 -19.76 0.61
N GLN A 19 -1.71 -19.37 0.95
CA GLN A 19 -2.85 -19.34 0.03
C GLN A 19 -3.80 -18.14 0.24
N PHE A 20 -3.30 -16.97 0.65
CA PHE A 20 -4.15 -15.82 0.96
C PHE A 20 -4.86 -15.29 -0.30
N VAL A 21 -4.12 -15.07 -1.39
CA VAL A 21 -4.68 -14.58 -2.66
C VAL A 21 -5.55 -15.63 -3.35
N LYS A 22 -5.27 -16.93 -3.22
CA LYS A 22 -6.17 -17.98 -3.72
C LYS A 22 -7.52 -17.96 -3.00
N LYS A 23 -7.51 -17.69 -1.69
CA LYS A 23 -8.73 -17.58 -0.89
C LYS A 23 -9.52 -16.32 -1.25
N HIS A 24 -8.86 -15.17 -1.36
CA HIS A 24 -9.52 -13.86 -1.51
C HIS A 24 -9.62 -13.38 -2.97
N GLY A 25 -8.80 -13.87 -3.87
CA GLY A 25 -8.84 -13.63 -5.32
C GLY A 25 -8.71 -12.17 -5.74
N GLN A 26 -9.34 -11.86 -6.88
CA GLN A 26 -9.37 -10.51 -7.45
C GLN A 26 -10.07 -9.54 -6.50
N LEU A 27 -9.34 -8.52 -6.06
CA LEU A 27 -9.88 -7.45 -5.23
C LEU A 27 -10.73 -6.50 -6.07
N LYS A 28 -11.73 -5.87 -5.44
CA LYS A 28 -12.56 -4.83 -6.03
C LYS A 28 -12.87 -3.75 -5.00
N VAL A 29 -13.28 -2.59 -5.49
CA VAL A 29 -13.82 -1.52 -4.63
C VAL A 29 -15.34 -1.48 -4.79
N GLN A 30 -16.06 -1.65 -3.68
CA GLN A 30 -17.52 -1.55 -3.64
C GLN A 30 -17.94 -0.43 -2.69
N GLY A 31 -18.50 0.65 -3.23
CA GLY A 31 -18.65 1.89 -2.48
C GLY A 31 -17.26 2.39 -2.07
N THR A 32 -17.02 2.53 -0.77
CA THR A 32 -15.71 2.88 -0.21
C THR A 32 -14.89 1.68 0.27
N GLN A 33 -15.45 0.48 0.23
CA GLN A 33 -14.85 -0.70 0.85
C GLN A 33 -14.06 -1.53 -0.16
N LEU A 34 -12.83 -1.89 0.21
CA LEU A 34 -12.09 -2.96 -0.45
C LEU A 34 -12.75 -4.31 -0.13
N VAL A 35 -13.08 -5.07 -1.17
CA VAL A 35 -13.72 -6.39 -1.06
C VAL A 35 -12.93 -7.46 -1.81
N ASN A 36 -13.06 -8.71 -1.36
CA ASN A 36 -12.51 -9.88 -2.04
C ASN A 36 -13.37 -10.30 -3.27
N LYS A 37 -12.97 -11.38 -3.94
CA LYS A 37 -13.68 -11.95 -5.10
C LYS A 37 -15.15 -12.33 -4.83
N ASP A 38 -15.49 -12.58 -3.58
CA ASP A 38 -16.83 -12.99 -3.13
C ASP A 38 -17.67 -11.80 -2.66
N GLY A 39 -17.13 -10.57 -2.72
CA GLY A 39 -17.82 -9.34 -2.29
C GLY A 39 -17.74 -9.08 -0.78
N GLU A 40 -16.92 -9.82 -0.06
CA GLU A 40 -16.73 -9.67 1.39
C GLU A 40 -15.68 -8.59 1.69
N ALA A 41 -16.00 -7.69 2.63
CA ALA A 41 -15.09 -6.64 3.07
C ALA A 41 -13.80 -7.20 3.68
N ILE A 42 -12.66 -6.78 3.13
CA ILE A 42 -11.31 -7.23 3.49
C ILE A 42 -10.44 -6.04 3.93
N SER A 43 -9.59 -6.28 4.92
CA SER A 43 -8.51 -5.38 5.33
C SER A 43 -7.17 -6.11 5.18
N LEU A 44 -6.30 -5.55 4.34
CA LEU A 44 -4.93 -6.02 4.15
C LEU A 44 -4.02 -5.37 5.19
N ARG A 45 -3.09 -6.16 5.73
CA ARG A 45 -2.16 -5.77 6.78
C ARG A 45 -0.77 -6.22 6.37
N GLY A 46 0.16 -5.28 6.36
CA GLY A 46 1.46 -5.52 5.78
C GLY A 46 2.52 -4.53 6.19
N VAL A 47 3.66 -4.67 5.54
CA VAL A 47 4.81 -3.79 5.75
C VAL A 47 5.38 -3.36 4.40
N SER A 48 5.94 -2.16 4.39
CA SER A 48 6.63 -1.61 3.24
C SER A 48 8.12 -1.89 3.36
N PHE A 49 8.73 -2.27 2.24
CA PHE A 49 10.18 -2.14 2.11
C PHE A 49 10.52 -0.65 2.09
N GLY A 50 11.59 -0.25 2.78
CA GLY A 50 12.11 1.11 2.63
C GLY A 50 12.63 1.34 1.20
N TRP A 51 12.86 2.60 0.80
CA TRP A 51 13.44 3.00 -0.49
C TRP A 51 14.46 1.99 -1.07
N HIS A 52 14.14 1.42 -2.23
CA HIS A 52 14.97 0.35 -2.83
C HIS A 52 16.43 0.76 -3.08
N ASN A 53 16.68 2.04 -3.36
CA ASN A 53 18.01 2.60 -3.60
C ASN A 53 18.87 2.67 -2.34
N TRP A 54 18.25 2.78 -1.16
CA TRP A 54 18.97 2.86 0.13
C TRP A 54 19.06 1.51 0.85
N TRP A 55 18.02 0.68 0.76
CA TRP A 55 18.01 -0.64 1.40
C TRP A 55 17.78 -1.80 0.42
N PRO A 56 18.54 -1.89 -0.69
CA PRO A 56 18.37 -2.92 -1.73
C PRO A 56 18.66 -4.35 -1.25
N GLN A 57 19.30 -4.52 -0.09
CA GLN A 57 19.58 -5.81 0.53
C GLN A 57 18.30 -6.56 0.94
N PHE A 58 17.23 -5.85 1.28
CA PHE A 58 15.97 -6.48 1.69
C PHE A 58 15.11 -6.94 0.51
N TYR A 59 15.29 -6.36 -0.69
CA TYR A 59 14.51 -6.67 -1.89
C TYR A 59 14.89 -8.04 -2.50
N ASN A 60 14.45 -9.11 -1.83
CA ASN A 60 14.70 -10.48 -2.22
C ASN A 60 13.59 -11.43 -1.75
N LYS A 61 13.54 -12.63 -2.33
CA LYS A 61 12.51 -13.64 -2.06
C LYS A 61 12.52 -14.17 -0.62
N GLN A 62 13.68 -14.18 0.05
CA GLN A 62 13.79 -14.67 1.42
C GLN A 62 13.14 -13.69 2.40
N THR A 63 13.35 -12.39 2.22
CA THR A 63 12.66 -11.36 3.02
C THR A 63 11.16 -11.43 2.80
N VAL A 64 10.69 -11.50 1.56
CA VAL A 64 9.25 -11.63 1.25
C VAL A 64 8.64 -12.85 1.96
N LYS A 65 9.29 -14.01 1.84
CA LYS A 65 8.82 -15.23 2.51
C LYS A 65 8.79 -15.04 4.03
N TRP A 66 9.84 -14.46 4.62
CA TRP A 66 9.91 -14.24 6.06
C TRP A 66 8.77 -13.33 6.56
N LEU A 67 8.57 -12.19 5.91
CA LEU A 67 7.50 -11.25 6.28
C LEU A 67 6.12 -11.89 6.16
N HIS A 68 5.91 -12.76 5.16
CA HIS A 68 4.69 -13.52 5.07
C HIS A 68 4.54 -14.55 6.19
N THR A 69 5.54 -15.42 6.39
CA THR A 69 5.38 -16.61 7.24
C THR A 69 5.56 -16.35 8.72
N ASP A 70 6.39 -15.36 9.08
CA ASP A 70 6.71 -15.02 10.47
C ASP A 70 5.87 -13.84 10.95
N TRP A 71 5.81 -12.75 10.17
CA TRP A 71 5.05 -11.55 10.53
C TRP A 71 3.57 -11.62 10.12
N ASN A 72 3.17 -12.68 9.39
CA ASN A 72 1.81 -12.87 8.90
C ASN A 72 1.32 -11.74 7.96
N ALA A 73 2.24 -11.05 7.26
CA ALA A 73 1.88 -10.06 6.28
C ALA A 73 1.12 -10.71 5.11
N ASN A 74 -0.02 -10.13 4.74
CA ASN A 74 -0.85 -10.59 3.61
C ASN A 74 -0.76 -9.66 2.39
N VAL A 75 -0.06 -8.54 2.55
CA VAL A 75 0.34 -7.60 1.51
C VAL A 75 1.74 -7.08 1.83
N LEU A 76 2.56 -6.82 0.82
CA LEU A 76 3.85 -6.12 0.97
C LEU A 76 3.91 -4.96 0.00
N ARG A 77 4.55 -3.85 0.38
CA ARG A 77 4.74 -2.69 -0.49
C ARG A 77 6.19 -2.56 -0.92
N ALA A 78 6.42 -2.49 -2.22
CA ALA A 78 7.75 -2.38 -2.80
C ALA A 78 8.00 -0.94 -3.27
N ALA A 79 8.59 -0.12 -2.39
CA ALA A 79 8.86 1.30 -2.61
C ALA A 79 10.00 1.52 -3.62
N MET A 80 9.67 1.69 -4.90
CA MET A 80 10.68 1.92 -5.93
C MET A 80 11.01 3.41 -6.02
N GLY A 81 12.00 3.85 -5.24
CA GLY A 81 12.56 5.20 -5.32
C GLY A 81 12.80 5.71 -6.75
N VAL A 82 12.29 6.89 -7.06
CA VAL A 82 12.26 7.41 -8.44
C VAL A 82 13.39 8.40 -8.73
N ASP A 83 13.63 9.35 -7.82
CA ASP A 83 14.43 10.55 -8.12
C ASP A 83 15.26 11.10 -6.94
N ALA A 84 15.50 10.31 -5.89
CA ALA A 84 16.24 10.76 -4.71
C ALA A 84 17.78 10.78 -4.89
N ASP A 85 18.34 9.82 -5.62
CA ASP A 85 19.78 9.71 -5.90
C ASP A 85 20.07 8.94 -7.21
N GLU A 86 21.35 8.74 -7.55
CA GLU A 86 21.77 8.07 -8.78
C GLU A 86 21.40 6.58 -8.89
N ASN A 87 20.98 5.96 -7.78
CA ASN A 87 20.53 4.57 -7.73
C ASN A 87 19.01 4.44 -7.92
N CYS A 88 18.27 5.56 -7.99
CA CYS A 88 16.84 5.57 -8.25
C CYS A 88 16.47 5.30 -9.72
N TYR A 89 15.18 5.06 -9.98
CA TYR A 89 14.69 4.62 -11.29
C TYR A 89 15.03 5.55 -12.46
N LEU A 90 15.02 6.88 -12.28
CA LEU A 90 15.31 7.80 -13.37
C LEU A 90 16.75 7.67 -13.90
N THR A 91 17.69 7.29 -13.04
CA THR A 91 19.11 7.16 -13.38
C THR A 91 19.50 5.70 -13.61
N ASN A 92 18.93 4.77 -12.85
CA ASN A 92 19.24 3.34 -12.91
C ASN A 92 17.99 2.45 -13.08
N PRO A 93 17.21 2.62 -14.17
CA PRO A 93 15.90 1.98 -14.33
C PRO A 93 15.97 0.45 -14.37
N LYS A 94 17.10 -0.11 -14.82
CA LYS A 94 17.28 -1.56 -14.92
C LYS A 94 17.40 -2.19 -13.53
N GLU A 95 18.24 -1.64 -12.65
CA GLU A 95 18.44 -2.18 -11.31
C GLU A 95 17.20 -1.94 -10.44
N SER A 96 16.59 -0.75 -10.52
CA SER A 96 15.37 -0.43 -9.77
C SER A 96 14.24 -1.40 -10.10
N LYS A 97 14.02 -1.70 -11.40
CA LYS A 97 13.05 -2.71 -11.81
C LYS A 97 13.45 -4.12 -11.36
N ALA A 98 14.72 -4.49 -11.41
CA ALA A 98 15.16 -5.81 -10.95
C ALA A 98 14.85 -6.04 -9.46
N LYS A 99 15.05 -5.02 -8.62
CA LYS A 99 14.71 -5.06 -7.19
C LYS A 99 13.22 -5.16 -6.95
N LEU A 100 12.44 -4.30 -7.58
CA LEU A 100 10.98 -4.33 -7.53
C LEU A 100 10.44 -5.70 -7.95
N GLU A 101 10.88 -6.21 -9.10
CA GLU A 101 10.39 -7.47 -9.65
C GLU A 101 10.79 -8.67 -8.80
N ALA A 102 11.92 -8.63 -8.10
CA ALA A 102 12.27 -9.68 -7.15
C ALA A 102 11.23 -9.81 -6.03
N VAL A 103 10.71 -8.68 -5.52
CA VAL A 103 9.64 -8.65 -4.52
C VAL A 103 8.32 -9.09 -5.13
N VAL A 104 7.92 -8.53 -6.27
CA VAL A 104 6.65 -8.86 -6.95
C VAL A 104 6.55 -10.36 -7.28
N ASN A 105 7.60 -10.94 -7.89
CA ASN A 105 7.61 -12.35 -8.25
C ASN A 105 7.57 -13.26 -7.00
N ALA A 106 8.22 -12.85 -5.92
CA ALA A 106 8.17 -13.59 -4.66
C ALA A 106 6.79 -13.50 -4.00
N ALA A 107 6.16 -12.33 -4.00
CA ALA A 107 4.81 -12.16 -3.44
C ALA A 107 3.75 -12.98 -4.17
N ILE A 108 3.81 -13.02 -5.51
CA ILE A 108 2.97 -13.93 -6.33
C ILE A 108 3.21 -15.39 -5.95
N LYS A 109 4.47 -15.79 -5.77
CA LYS A 109 4.84 -17.17 -5.42
C LYS A 109 4.37 -17.58 -4.02
N GLU A 110 4.49 -16.69 -3.05
CA GLU A 110 4.06 -16.92 -1.65
C GLU A 110 2.55 -16.65 -1.47
N ASP A 111 1.83 -16.32 -2.54
CA ASP A 111 0.37 -16.15 -2.60
C ASP A 111 -0.17 -15.03 -1.70
N ILE A 112 0.53 -13.89 -1.68
CA ILE A 112 0.12 -12.66 -1.00
C ILE A 112 -0.01 -11.49 -1.99
N TYR A 113 -0.70 -10.42 -1.59
CA TYR A 113 -0.78 -9.21 -2.40
C TYR A 113 0.54 -8.43 -2.39
N VAL A 114 0.76 -7.59 -3.39
CA VAL A 114 1.92 -6.70 -3.48
C VAL A 114 1.54 -5.36 -4.07
N ILE A 115 1.96 -4.29 -3.40
CA ILE A 115 1.85 -2.92 -3.88
C ILE A 115 3.12 -2.57 -4.64
N ILE A 116 2.96 -2.19 -5.91
CA ILE A 116 4.02 -1.65 -6.76
C ILE A 116 3.95 -0.14 -6.69
N ASP A 117 4.88 0.43 -5.94
CA ASP A 117 4.86 1.84 -5.56
C ASP A 117 5.88 2.66 -6.37
N TRP A 118 5.36 3.64 -7.13
CA TRP A 118 6.12 4.70 -7.75
C TRP A 118 6.50 5.75 -6.70
N HIS A 119 7.62 5.46 -6.02
CA HIS A 119 8.02 6.17 -4.80
C HIS A 119 8.75 7.49 -5.12
N SER A 120 7.95 8.53 -5.32
CA SER A 120 8.36 9.89 -5.74
C SER A 120 7.63 10.95 -4.91
N HIS A 121 8.23 12.15 -4.83
CA HIS A 121 7.56 13.38 -4.37
C HIS A 121 7.25 14.37 -5.52
N ASN A 122 7.68 14.03 -6.73
CA ASN A 122 7.57 14.86 -7.92
C ASN A 122 6.78 14.16 -9.04
N ILE A 123 6.14 14.97 -9.88
CA ILE A 123 5.48 14.50 -11.09
C ILE A 123 6.53 14.12 -12.14
N HIS A 124 6.51 12.85 -12.55
CA HIS A 124 7.34 12.28 -13.62
C HIS A 124 6.47 11.56 -14.66
N LEU A 125 5.54 12.31 -15.26
CA LEU A 125 4.41 11.75 -16.02
C LEU A 125 4.83 10.75 -17.11
N GLU A 126 5.77 11.11 -17.99
CA GLU A 126 6.12 10.24 -19.11
C GLU A 126 6.89 8.99 -18.65
N GLN A 127 7.72 9.12 -17.62
CA GLN A 127 8.45 8.00 -17.03
C GLN A 127 7.52 7.04 -16.28
N ALA A 128 6.56 7.59 -15.52
CA ALA A 128 5.53 6.80 -14.84
C ALA A 128 4.65 6.06 -15.85
N LYS A 129 4.20 6.72 -16.92
CA LYS A 129 3.45 6.08 -18.01
C LYS A 129 4.24 4.94 -18.65
N ALA A 130 5.51 5.16 -18.98
CA ALA A 130 6.36 4.13 -19.56
C ALA A 130 6.55 2.92 -18.62
N PHE A 131 6.84 3.19 -17.34
CA PHE A 131 6.98 2.18 -16.31
C PHE A 131 5.69 1.37 -16.12
N PHE A 132 4.56 2.03 -15.87
CA PHE A 132 3.30 1.36 -15.62
C PHE A 132 2.74 0.65 -16.86
N ALA A 133 3.04 1.12 -18.08
CA ALA A 133 2.75 0.36 -19.30
C ALA A 133 3.46 -1.00 -19.31
N GLU A 134 4.75 -1.03 -18.93
CA GLU A 134 5.55 -2.26 -18.87
C GLU A 134 5.06 -3.19 -17.76
N ILE A 135 4.90 -2.66 -16.54
CA ILE A 135 4.50 -3.43 -15.36
C ILE A 135 3.09 -4.00 -15.52
N SER A 136 2.10 -3.19 -15.94
CA SER A 136 0.72 -3.65 -16.14
C SER A 136 0.61 -4.72 -17.22
N LYS A 137 1.38 -4.59 -18.32
CA LYS A 137 1.44 -5.63 -19.37
C LYS A 137 2.03 -6.94 -18.84
N LYS A 138 3.01 -6.87 -17.95
CA LYS A 138 3.71 -8.04 -17.42
C LYS A 138 2.91 -8.76 -16.33
N TYR A 139 2.32 -7.99 -15.41
CA TYR A 139 1.76 -8.51 -14.17
C TYR A 139 0.24 -8.34 -14.03
N GLY A 140 -0.43 -7.58 -14.90
CA GLY A 140 -1.84 -7.23 -14.69
C GLY A 140 -2.82 -8.39 -14.68
N LYS A 141 -2.41 -9.58 -15.16
CA LYS A 141 -3.21 -10.81 -15.05
C LYS A 141 -3.20 -11.46 -13.65
N TYR A 142 -2.35 -11.00 -12.74
CA TYR A 142 -2.24 -11.57 -11.40
C TYR A 142 -3.09 -10.76 -10.42
N PRO A 143 -4.01 -11.40 -9.66
CA PRO A 143 -4.84 -10.70 -8.68
C PRO A 143 -4.03 -10.16 -7.49
N ASN A 144 -2.77 -10.57 -7.36
CA ASN A 144 -1.84 -10.12 -6.32
C ASN A 144 -1.52 -8.62 -6.44
N ILE A 145 -1.64 -8.04 -7.64
CA ILE A 145 -1.06 -6.73 -7.95
C ILE A 145 -1.98 -5.60 -7.51
N ILE A 146 -1.38 -4.64 -6.82
CA ILE A 146 -1.93 -3.32 -6.52
C ILE A 146 -0.92 -2.30 -7.05
N TYR A 147 -1.38 -1.30 -7.79
CA TYR A 147 -0.52 -0.21 -8.26
C TYR A 147 -0.65 0.99 -7.35
N GLU A 148 0.44 1.62 -6.96
CA GLU A 148 0.44 2.93 -6.29
C GLU A 148 1.22 3.90 -7.18
N ILE A 149 0.47 4.80 -7.83
CA ILE A 149 0.97 5.51 -9.01
C ILE A 149 1.76 6.78 -8.68
N PHE A 150 1.69 7.23 -7.44
CA PHE A 150 2.42 8.37 -6.90
C PHE A 150 2.40 8.27 -5.37
N ASN A 151 3.57 8.00 -4.77
CA ASN A 151 3.72 7.88 -3.31
C ASN A 151 3.22 9.11 -2.54
N GLU A 152 3.88 10.26 -2.65
CA GLU A 152 3.55 11.41 -1.80
C GLU A 152 3.70 12.72 -2.56
N PRO A 153 2.63 13.17 -3.25
CA PRO A 153 2.59 14.53 -3.77
C PRO A 153 2.76 15.53 -2.63
N GLU A 154 3.84 16.30 -2.67
CA GLU A 154 4.18 17.26 -1.61
C GLU A 154 3.52 18.61 -1.87
N ARG A 155 3.92 19.26 -2.97
CA ARG A 155 3.60 20.67 -3.27
C ARG A 155 2.66 20.85 -4.45
N GLN A 156 2.36 19.76 -5.15
CA GLN A 156 1.49 19.79 -6.32
C GLN A 156 0.04 19.99 -5.87
N SER A 157 -0.73 20.74 -6.64
CA SER A 157 -2.17 20.88 -6.41
C SER A 157 -2.92 19.58 -6.72
N TRP A 158 -4.13 19.41 -6.17
CA TRP A 158 -4.98 18.27 -6.52
C TRP A 158 -5.27 18.21 -8.03
N GLU A 159 -5.44 19.35 -8.69
CA GLU A 159 -5.66 19.40 -10.15
C GLU A 159 -4.48 18.78 -10.93
N GLU A 160 -3.24 19.13 -10.56
CA GLU A 160 -2.04 18.57 -11.18
C GLU A 160 -1.89 17.07 -10.89
N VAL A 161 -2.10 16.66 -9.63
CA VAL A 161 -2.05 15.24 -9.23
C VAL A 161 -3.13 14.45 -9.96
N LYS A 162 -4.36 14.95 -10.02
CA LYS A 162 -5.47 14.33 -10.74
C LYS A 162 -5.17 14.15 -12.22
N ALA A 163 -4.68 15.19 -12.89
CA ALA A 163 -4.33 15.11 -14.31
C ALA A 163 -3.22 14.08 -14.57
N TYR A 164 -2.19 14.04 -13.71
CA TYR A 164 -1.17 12.99 -13.75
C TYR A 164 -1.78 11.60 -13.57
N SER A 165 -2.62 11.42 -12.54
CA SER A 165 -3.22 10.15 -12.19
C SER A 165 -4.13 9.61 -13.29
N GLU A 166 -4.99 10.45 -13.87
CA GLU A 166 -5.87 10.06 -14.98
C GLU A 166 -5.07 9.56 -16.19
N ALA A 167 -3.96 10.22 -16.52
CA ALA A 167 -3.10 9.82 -17.63
C ALA A 167 -2.36 8.50 -17.37
N VAL A 168 -1.90 8.25 -16.14
CA VAL A 168 -1.25 6.98 -15.75
C VAL A 168 -2.28 5.85 -15.65
N ILE A 169 -3.46 6.09 -15.06
CA ILE A 169 -4.57 5.13 -14.97
C ILE A 169 -5.00 4.68 -16.36
N ALA A 170 -5.15 5.62 -17.31
CA ALA A 170 -5.49 5.30 -18.70
C ALA A 170 -4.47 4.35 -19.36
N VAL A 171 -3.18 4.44 -18.99
CA VAL A 171 -2.13 3.55 -19.48
C VAL A 171 -2.25 2.17 -18.83
N ILE A 172 -2.42 2.09 -17.51
CA ILE A 172 -2.58 0.83 -16.80
C ILE A 172 -3.81 0.07 -17.33
N ARG A 173 -4.95 0.76 -17.43
CA ARG A 173 -6.24 0.18 -17.83
C ARG A 173 -6.30 -0.34 -19.26
N LYS A 174 -5.33 0.00 -20.12
CA LYS A 174 -5.18 -0.64 -21.45
C LYS A 174 -4.70 -2.08 -21.36
N ASN A 175 -3.92 -2.43 -20.34
CA ASN A 175 -3.37 -3.77 -20.13
C ASN A 175 -4.07 -4.52 -18.99
N ASP A 176 -4.56 -3.79 -18.00
CA ASP A 176 -5.08 -4.32 -16.73
C ASP A 176 -6.39 -3.60 -16.34
N PRO A 177 -7.55 -4.17 -16.69
CA PRO A 177 -8.83 -3.51 -16.52
C PRO A 177 -9.35 -3.47 -15.08
N ASP A 178 -8.80 -4.28 -14.15
CA ASP A 178 -9.49 -4.61 -12.90
C ASP A 178 -8.63 -4.66 -11.63
N ASN A 179 -7.29 -4.66 -11.67
CA ASN A 179 -6.51 -4.53 -10.44
C ASN A 179 -6.68 -3.16 -9.78
N ILE A 180 -6.50 -3.13 -8.45
CA ILE A 180 -6.62 -1.92 -7.65
C ILE A 180 -5.52 -0.92 -8.04
N ILE A 181 -5.90 0.35 -8.21
CA ILE A 181 -4.95 1.46 -8.33
C ILE A 181 -5.16 2.41 -7.14
N LEU A 182 -4.08 2.65 -6.41
CA LEU A 182 -3.97 3.60 -5.31
C LEU A 182 -3.48 4.94 -5.86
N VAL A 183 -4.15 6.03 -5.46
CA VAL A 183 -3.93 7.38 -5.96
C VAL A 183 -3.56 8.31 -4.80
N GLY A 184 -2.37 8.89 -4.88
CA GLY A 184 -1.88 9.93 -3.97
C GLY A 184 -2.70 11.22 -4.00
N SER A 185 -2.53 12.03 -2.95
CA SER A 185 -3.08 13.38 -2.85
C SER A 185 -2.06 14.35 -2.25
N PRO A 186 -2.24 15.68 -2.42
CA PRO A 186 -1.30 16.67 -1.91
C PRO A 186 -1.02 16.58 -0.40
N SER A 187 0.07 17.23 0.02
CA SER A 187 0.52 17.27 1.40
C SER A 187 0.82 15.88 1.97
N TRP A 188 1.60 15.06 1.24
CA TRP A 188 1.97 13.70 1.63
C TRP A 188 0.73 12.84 1.94
N ASP A 189 -0.22 12.83 1.00
CA ASP A 189 -1.48 12.08 1.09
C ASP A 189 -2.42 12.48 2.25
N GLN A 190 -2.29 13.70 2.77
CA GLN A 190 -3.14 14.17 3.88
C GLN A 190 -4.37 14.94 3.37
N ASP A 191 -4.33 15.48 2.16
CA ASP A 191 -5.39 16.32 1.61
C ASP A 191 -6.51 15.53 0.92
N VAL A 192 -6.89 14.36 1.47
CA VAL A 192 -7.95 13.46 0.96
C VAL A 192 -9.34 14.11 0.83
N HIS A 193 -9.56 15.26 1.48
CA HIS A 193 -10.77 16.07 1.31
C HIS A 193 -10.88 16.68 -0.11
N LEU A 194 -9.76 16.89 -0.81
CA LEU A 194 -9.74 17.40 -2.18
C LEU A 194 -10.24 16.36 -3.20
N PRO A 195 -9.69 15.13 -3.27
CA PRO A 195 -10.26 14.09 -4.13
C PRO A 195 -11.66 13.65 -3.71
N ALA A 196 -12.06 13.80 -2.45
CA ALA A 196 -13.45 13.56 -2.05
C ALA A 196 -14.43 14.55 -2.71
N GLN A 197 -14.03 15.82 -2.84
CA GLN A 197 -14.83 16.86 -3.50
C GLN A 197 -14.77 16.78 -5.03
N ASP A 198 -13.62 16.40 -5.60
CA ASP A 198 -13.43 16.29 -7.05
C ASP A 198 -12.75 14.96 -7.45
N PRO A 199 -13.45 13.82 -7.31
CA PRO A 199 -12.86 12.51 -7.56
C PRO A 199 -12.55 12.27 -9.04
N ILE A 200 -11.65 11.32 -9.31
CA ILE A 200 -11.42 10.78 -10.65
C ILE A 200 -12.65 9.98 -11.08
N LYS A 201 -13.11 10.20 -12.31
CA LYS A 201 -14.33 9.58 -12.86
C LYS A 201 -14.01 8.72 -14.07
N GLY A 202 -14.91 7.79 -14.41
CA GLY A 202 -14.79 6.93 -15.60
C GLY A 202 -13.93 5.68 -15.42
N TYR A 203 -13.33 5.47 -14.25
CA TYR A 203 -12.55 4.29 -13.90
C TYR A 203 -13.09 3.63 -12.62
N GLY A 204 -13.05 2.30 -12.58
CA GLY A 204 -13.35 1.52 -11.38
C GLY A 204 -12.08 1.07 -10.65
N ASN A 205 -12.29 0.47 -9.47
CA ASN A 205 -11.22 -0.12 -8.65
C ASN A 205 -10.08 0.87 -8.33
N LEU A 206 -10.47 2.11 -8.02
CA LEU A 206 -9.57 3.15 -7.52
C LEU A 206 -9.77 3.30 -6.01
N MET A 207 -8.67 3.48 -5.29
CA MET A 207 -8.67 3.94 -3.90
C MET A 207 -7.67 5.09 -3.77
N TYR A 208 -7.83 5.89 -2.73
CA TYR A 208 -6.98 7.04 -2.46
C TYR A 208 -6.12 6.76 -1.24
N THR A 209 -4.85 7.14 -1.31
CA THR A 209 -3.91 6.88 -0.24
C THR A 209 -4.07 7.92 0.87
N MET A 210 -3.79 7.49 2.09
CA MET A 210 -3.57 8.38 3.23
C MET A 210 -2.35 7.87 3.98
N HIS A 211 -1.38 8.75 4.22
CA HIS A 211 -0.20 8.43 5.01
C HIS A 211 -0.25 9.12 6.38
N PHE A 212 0.16 8.39 7.43
CA PHE A 212 0.27 8.98 8.76
C PHE A 212 1.46 8.49 9.56
N TYR A 213 1.98 9.38 10.40
CA TYR A 213 3.01 9.09 11.38
C TYR A 213 2.45 9.49 12.75
N ALA A 214 2.15 8.50 13.59
CA ALA A 214 1.26 8.64 14.73
C ALA A 214 1.78 9.62 15.81
N ALA A 215 3.09 9.84 15.89
CA ALA A 215 3.67 10.80 16.82
C ALA A 215 3.55 12.27 16.33
N THR A 216 3.12 12.49 15.08
CA THR A 216 2.96 13.81 14.47
C THR A 216 1.51 14.11 14.08
N HIS A 217 0.84 13.17 13.43
CA HIS A 217 -0.52 13.36 12.94
C HIS A 217 -1.50 12.86 14.00
N GLU A 218 -2.19 13.79 14.65
CA GLU A 218 -3.16 13.48 15.70
C GLU A 218 -4.56 13.16 15.12
N LYS A 219 -5.59 13.21 15.97
CA LYS A 219 -6.97 12.85 15.63
C LYS A 219 -7.54 13.59 14.41
N TRP A 220 -7.10 14.81 14.12
CA TRP A 220 -7.62 15.62 13.01
C TRP A 220 -7.53 14.90 11.65
N LEU A 221 -6.49 14.09 11.42
CA LEU A 221 -6.32 13.38 10.16
C LEU A 221 -7.30 12.21 10.04
N ARG A 222 -7.59 11.51 11.15
CA ARG A 222 -8.64 10.48 11.21
C ARG A 222 -10.02 11.08 10.93
N ASP A 223 -10.30 12.25 11.51
CA ASP A 223 -11.57 12.97 11.29
C ASP A 223 -11.74 13.40 9.83
N ARG A 224 -10.66 13.85 9.19
CA ARG A 224 -10.65 14.18 7.76
C ARG A 224 -10.91 12.95 6.88
N VAL A 225 -10.27 11.83 7.18
CA VAL A 225 -10.49 10.56 6.45
C VAL A 225 -11.92 10.06 6.65
N ASP A 226 -12.46 10.15 7.86
CA ASP A 226 -13.84 9.77 8.15
C ASP A 226 -14.84 10.58 7.31
N GLN A 227 -14.60 11.88 7.16
CA GLN A 227 -15.41 12.73 6.30
C GLN A 227 -15.26 12.34 4.82
N ALA A 228 -14.04 12.12 4.32
CA ALA A 228 -13.82 11.72 2.94
C ALA A 228 -14.50 10.37 2.60
N ILE A 229 -14.47 9.40 3.52
CA ILE A 229 -15.18 8.13 3.38
C ILE A 229 -16.71 8.36 3.38
N ALA A 230 -17.22 9.24 4.25
CA ALA A 230 -18.65 9.59 4.26
C ALA A 230 -19.09 10.26 2.95
N ASP A 231 -18.22 11.04 2.32
CA ASP A 231 -18.42 11.67 1.01
C ASP A 231 -18.25 10.69 -0.17
N GLY A 232 -17.89 9.43 0.11
CA GLY A 232 -17.83 8.35 -0.86
C GLY A 232 -16.44 8.02 -1.41
N LEU A 233 -15.37 8.57 -0.82
CA LEU A 233 -13.99 8.29 -1.25
C LEU A 233 -13.46 6.98 -0.62
N PRO A 234 -13.06 5.98 -1.43
CA PRO A 234 -12.41 4.77 -0.90
C PRO A 234 -10.97 5.08 -0.45
N ILE A 235 -10.59 4.69 0.77
CA ILE A 235 -9.29 5.01 1.37
C ILE A 235 -8.47 3.75 1.64
N PHE A 236 -7.17 3.81 1.36
CA PHE A 236 -6.16 2.79 1.66
C PHE A 236 -4.96 3.45 2.35
N ILE A 237 -4.45 2.90 3.44
CA ILE A 237 -3.25 3.43 4.11
C ILE A 237 -2.02 2.68 3.57
N SER A 238 -1.44 3.18 2.48
CA SER A 238 -0.26 2.58 1.82
C SER A 238 1.03 2.79 2.58
N GLU A 239 1.07 3.75 3.50
CA GLU A 239 2.20 4.00 4.37
C GLU A 239 1.75 4.53 5.73
N SER A 240 2.35 4.00 6.80
CA SER A 240 2.10 4.46 8.15
C SER A 240 3.23 4.09 9.10
N ALA A 241 3.45 4.87 10.15
CA ALA A 241 4.36 4.49 11.22
C ALA A 241 3.91 5.05 12.58
N GLY A 242 4.43 4.47 13.67
CA GLY A 242 4.21 4.97 15.02
C GLY A 242 5.18 6.10 15.44
N THR A 243 6.12 6.48 14.57
CA THR A 243 7.15 7.50 14.81
C THR A 243 6.67 8.89 14.38
N GLU A 244 7.56 9.88 14.40
CA GLU A 244 7.30 11.21 13.84
C GLU A 244 7.44 11.19 12.31
N ALA A 245 6.84 12.16 11.62
CA ALA A 245 6.78 12.26 10.15
C ALA A 245 8.14 12.45 9.47
N THR A 246 9.20 12.72 10.24
CA THR A 246 10.59 12.71 9.75
C THR A 246 11.11 11.29 9.48
N GLY A 247 10.35 10.25 9.86
CA GLY A 247 10.80 8.86 9.84
C GLY A 247 11.85 8.56 10.91
N ASP A 248 11.81 9.31 12.01
CA ASP A 248 12.67 9.21 13.20
C ASP A 248 11.86 9.76 14.42
N GLY A 249 12.53 10.08 15.52
CA GLY A 249 11.93 10.70 16.69
C GLY A 249 11.28 9.67 17.63
N LYS A 250 10.37 10.16 18.49
CA LYS A 250 9.73 9.27 19.48
C LYS A 250 8.80 8.27 18.79
N PHE A 251 8.76 7.05 19.31
CA PHE A 251 7.69 6.11 19.01
C PHE A 251 6.51 6.35 19.98
N ASP A 252 5.36 6.75 19.46
CA ASP A 252 4.15 6.99 20.26
C ASP A 252 3.21 5.78 20.19
N LEU A 253 3.45 4.79 21.05
CA LEU A 253 2.68 3.54 21.07
C LEU A 253 1.18 3.78 21.30
N LYS A 254 0.82 4.79 22.13
CA LYS A 254 -0.59 5.07 22.41
C LYS A 254 -1.28 5.58 21.15
N ALA A 255 -0.71 6.60 20.51
CA ALA A 255 -1.27 7.14 19.27
C ALA A 255 -1.32 6.08 18.16
N TRP A 256 -0.28 5.24 18.04
CA TRP A 256 -0.23 4.13 17.09
C TRP A 256 -1.39 3.14 17.29
N LEU A 257 -1.66 2.73 18.54
CA LEU A 257 -2.77 1.82 18.85
C LEU A 257 -4.14 2.46 18.59
N GLU A 258 -4.31 3.76 18.86
CA GLU A 258 -5.54 4.48 18.51
C GLU A 258 -5.80 4.49 17.00
N TYR A 259 -4.75 4.63 16.18
CA TYR A 259 -4.87 4.51 14.72
C TYR A 259 -5.22 3.09 14.29
N ILE A 260 -4.56 2.06 14.86
CA ILE A 260 -4.88 0.66 14.55
C ILE A 260 -6.36 0.38 14.86
N ASP A 261 -6.83 0.69 16.07
CA ASP A 261 -8.22 0.44 16.46
C ASP A 261 -9.22 1.15 15.52
N TRP A 262 -8.91 2.39 15.11
CA TRP A 262 -9.70 3.13 14.15
C TRP A 262 -9.72 2.46 12.77
N MET A 263 -8.57 2.08 12.21
CA MET A 263 -8.48 1.40 10.91
C MET A 263 -9.20 0.05 10.91
N GLU A 264 -9.02 -0.74 11.98
CA GLU A 264 -9.66 -2.05 12.15
C GLU A 264 -11.18 -1.93 12.24
N SER A 265 -11.69 -0.94 12.99
CA SER A 265 -13.15 -0.70 13.12
C SER A 265 -13.84 -0.38 11.78
N LYS A 266 -13.08 0.15 10.82
CA LYS A 266 -13.54 0.55 9.49
C LYS A 266 -13.12 -0.41 8.38
N LYS A 267 -12.39 -1.49 8.72
CA LYS A 267 -11.78 -2.41 7.76
C LYS A 267 -10.91 -1.72 6.71
N LEU A 268 -10.17 -0.70 7.13
CA LEU A 268 -9.16 -0.07 6.28
C LEU A 268 -7.93 -0.97 6.19
N SER A 269 -7.32 -1.03 5.00
CA SER A 269 -6.04 -1.70 4.81
C SER A 269 -4.90 -0.76 5.21
N TRP A 270 -3.84 -1.31 5.82
CA TRP A 270 -2.74 -0.50 6.33
C TRP A 270 -1.38 -1.20 6.22
N ILE A 271 -0.37 -0.40 5.89
CA ILE A 271 1.01 -0.85 5.65
C ILE A 271 1.95 -0.08 6.58
N THR A 272 2.78 -0.78 7.33
CA THR A 272 3.77 -0.15 8.21
C THR A 272 5.09 0.12 7.48
N TRP A 273 5.62 1.34 7.61
CA TRP A 273 6.94 1.76 7.17
C TRP A 273 7.96 1.64 8.32
N SER A 274 9.13 1.02 8.14
CA SER A 274 9.59 0.24 6.98
C SER A 274 10.48 -0.93 7.40
N VAL A 275 10.60 -1.91 6.49
CA VAL A 275 11.69 -2.88 6.50
C VAL A 275 12.93 -2.21 5.93
N SER A 276 13.74 -1.67 6.83
CA SER A 276 14.99 -0.98 6.55
C SER A 276 16.00 -1.23 7.68
N SER A 277 17.21 -0.70 7.52
CA SER A 277 18.24 -0.70 8.57
C SER A 277 18.80 0.70 8.76
N LYS A 278 17.91 1.71 8.72
CA LYS A 278 18.23 3.06 9.15
C LYS A 278 18.49 3.04 10.66
N ASP A 279 19.51 3.77 11.11
CA ASP A 279 19.82 3.93 12.54
C ASP A 279 18.73 4.75 13.25
#